data_AF-A0AAW8Q0H3-F1
#
_entry.id   AF-A0AAW8Q0H3-F1
#
_cell.length_a   1.000
_cell.length_b   1.000
_cell.length_c   1.000
_cell.angle_alpha   90.00
_cell.angle_beta   90.00
_cell.angle_gamma   90.00
#
_symmetry.space_group_name_H-M   'P 1'
#
loop_
_entity.id
_entity.type
_entity.pdbx_description
1 polymer ?
#
loop_
_entity_poly.entity_id
_entity_poly.type
_entity_poly.pdbx_seq_one_letter_code
_entity_poly.pdbx_strand_id
1 'polypeptide(L)'
;MRILKKGVIAALVGFICIGASAMDEDKVKHLATSSVIGFTANGIFQDYETALASCVAIGVAKEVYDQIDYRGFSGSDLAADALGCGIGVISSEFLGFQLGYKELGDAKMVTFNLKF
;
A
#
# COMPACT_ATOMS: atom_id res chain seq x y z
N MET A 1 -8.21 -4.97 -23.81
CA MET A 1 -7.68 -4.92 -22.41
C MET A 1 -6.65 -3.82 -22.15
N ARG A 2 -5.63 -3.60 -23.00
CA ARG A 2 -4.60 -2.55 -22.75
C ARG A 2 -5.14 -1.12 -22.59
N ILE A 3 -6.15 -0.72 -23.37
CA ILE A 3 -6.73 0.64 -23.32
C ILE A 3 -7.60 0.81 -22.06
N LEU A 4 -8.32 -0.25 -21.66
CA LEU A 4 -9.08 -0.29 -20.42
C LEU A 4 -8.16 -0.19 -19.21
N LYS A 5 -7.04 -0.93 -19.20
CA LYS A 5 -6.04 -0.84 -18.12
C LYS A 5 -5.46 0.58 -17.99
N LYS A 6 -5.15 1.24 -19.10
CA LYS A 6 -4.66 2.63 -19.11
C LYS A 6 -5.71 3.63 -18.61
N GLY A 7 -6.98 3.43 -18.98
CA GLY A 7 -8.09 4.25 -18.48
C GLY A 7 -8.31 4.08 -16.98
N VAL A 8 -8.19 2.85 -16.46
CA VAL A 8 -8.28 2.56 -15.02
C VAL A 8 -7.11 3.18 -14.25
N ILE A 9 -5.88 3.08 -14.76
CA ILE A 9 -4.72 3.75 -14.15
C ILE A 9 -4.92 5.26 -14.12
N ALA A 10 -5.36 5.87 -15.23
CA ALA A 10 -5.61 7.31 -15.29
C ALA A 10 -6.73 7.75 -14.33
N ALA A 11 -7.78 6.92 -14.18
CA ALA A 11 -8.86 7.17 -13.22
C ALA A 11 -8.40 7.02 -11.76
N LEU A 12 -7.58 5.99 -11.46
CA LEU A 12 -6.99 5.78 -10.13
C LEU A 12 -6.08 6.95 -9.75
N VAL A 13 -5.18 7.35 -10.64
CA VAL A 13 -4.29 8.50 -10.44
C VAL A 13 -5.10 9.79 -10.27
N GLY A 14 -6.14 9.99 -11.10
CA GLY A 14 -7.04 11.13 -10.98
C GLY A 14 -7.78 11.17 -9.64
N PHE A 15 -8.30 10.04 -9.18
CA PHE A 15 -9.03 9.92 -7.92
C PHE A 15 -8.12 10.17 -6.71
N ILE A 16 -6.88 9.66 -6.75
CA ILE A 16 -5.87 9.87 -5.70
C ILE A 16 -5.47 11.36 -5.63
N CYS A 17 -5.26 12.02 -6.78
CA CYS A 17 -4.89 13.44 -6.82
C CYS A 17 -6.00 14.36 -6.29
N ILE A 18 -7.27 14.07 -6.59
CA ILE A 18 -8.40 14.88 -6.13
C ILE A 18 -8.63 14.68 -4.62
N GLY A 19 -8.58 13.43 -4.14
CA GLY A 19 -8.74 13.12 -2.71
C GLY A 19 -7.63 13.71 -1.84
N ALA A 20 -6.39 13.71 -2.32
CA ALA A 20 -5.25 14.27 -1.59
C ALA A 20 -5.35 15.80 -1.37
N SER A 21 -6.03 16.52 -2.28
CA SER A 21 -6.15 17.98 -2.21
C SER A 21 -7.15 18.49 -1.14
N ALA A 22 -8.02 17.61 -0.65
CA ALA A 22 -9.03 17.91 0.36
C ALA A 22 -8.67 17.40 1.77
N MET A 23 -7.55 16.69 1.89
CA MET A 23 -7.09 16.08 3.15
C MET A 23 -6.02 16.95 3.81
N ASP A 24 -6.01 16.95 5.14
CA ASP A 24 -4.90 17.52 5.91
C ASP A 24 -3.57 16.84 5.54
N GLU A 25 -2.50 17.62 5.50
CA GLU A 25 -1.17 17.16 5.06
C GLU A 25 -0.69 15.92 5.85
N ASP A 26 -1.04 15.86 7.12
CA ASP A 26 -0.79 14.74 8.01
C ASP A 26 -1.49 13.45 7.52
N LYS A 27 -2.79 13.53 7.21
CA LYS A 27 -3.56 12.39 6.70
C LYS A 27 -3.09 11.93 5.33
N VAL A 28 -2.58 12.85 4.50
CA VAL A 28 -1.95 12.50 3.22
C VAL A 28 -0.69 11.66 3.45
N LYS A 29 0.10 11.93 4.49
CA LYS A 29 1.29 11.13 4.83
C LYS A 29 0.91 9.71 5.27
N HIS A 30 -0.12 9.57 6.11
CA HIS A 30 -0.65 8.25 6.51
C HIS A 30 -1.13 7.46 5.27
N LEU A 31 -1.99 8.07 4.46
CA LEU A 31 -2.52 7.44 3.26
C LEU A 31 -1.42 7.05 2.25
N ALA A 32 -0.48 7.95 1.96
CA ALA A 32 0.60 7.69 1.00
C ALA A 32 1.58 6.63 1.50
N THR A 33 2.00 6.72 2.77
CA THR A 33 2.93 5.74 3.37
C THR A 33 2.30 4.36 3.39
N SER A 34 1.05 4.27 3.86
CA SER A 34 0.33 3.00 3.95
C SER A 34 -0.03 2.43 2.57
N SER A 35 -0.19 3.27 1.54
CA SER A 35 -0.27 2.82 0.14
C SER A 35 0.99 2.12 -0.33
N VAL A 36 2.17 2.66 -0.01
CA VAL A 36 3.45 2.02 -0.38
C VAL A 36 3.64 0.72 0.40
N ILE A 37 3.29 0.69 1.68
CA ILE A 37 3.37 -0.53 2.50
C ILE A 37 2.43 -1.59 1.95
N GLY A 38 1.16 -1.27 1.69
CA GLY A 38 0.19 -2.22 1.13
C GLY A 38 0.59 -2.75 -0.24
N PHE A 39 1.12 -1.88 -1.10
CA PHE A 39 1.64 -2.28 -2.41
C PHE A 39 2.78 -3.30 -2.28
N THR A 40 3.74 -3.01 -1.40
CA THR A 40 4.90 -3.87 -1.19
C THR A 40 4.51 -5.17 -0.48
N ALA A 41 3.63 -5.10 0.51
CA ALA A 41 3.11 -6.24 1.24
C ALA A 41 2.42 -7.22 0.29
N ASN A 42 1.58 -6.75 -0.63
CA ASN A 42 0.94 -7.62 -1.62
C ASN A 42 1.96 -8.21 -2.61
N GLY A 43 2.98 -7.43 -2.99
CA GLY A 43 4.10 -7.97 -3.78
C GLY A 43 4.83 -9.13 -3.09
N ILE A 44 4.97 -9.08 -1.75
CA ILE A 44 5.65 -10.11 -0.95
C ILE A 44 4.73 -11.31 -0.67
N PHE A 45 3.57 -11.07 -0.08
CA PHE A 45 2.66 -12.12 0.37
C PHE A 45 1.90 -12.78 -0.77
N GLN A 46 1.66 -12.02 -1.86
CA GLN A 46 0.88 -12.47 -3.01
C GLN A 46 -0.51 -13.00 -2.62
N ASP A 47 -1.01 -12.53 -1.48
CA ASP A 47 -2.30 -12.85 -0.88
C ASP A 47 -2.92 -11.55 -0.37
N TYR A 48 -4.03 -11.16 -0.97
CA TYR A 48 -4.70 -9.89 -0.71
C TYR A 48 -5.04 -9.72 0.77
N GLU A 49 -5.57 -10.76 1.40
CA GLU A 49 -6.04 -10.70 2.79
C GLU A 49 -4.86 -10.54 3.76
N THR A 50 -3.81 -11.35 3.60
CA THR A 50 -2.60 -11.28 4.42
C THR A 50 -1.87 -9.94 4.21
N ALA A 51 -1.79 -9.45 2.98
CA ALA A 51 -1.16 -8.18 2.66
C ALA A 51 -1.92 -6.99 3.26
N LEU A 52 -3.24 -6.97 3.14
CA LEU A 52 -4.07 -5.91 3.71
C LEU A 52 -4.03 -5.95 5.24
N ALA A 53 -4.21 -7.13 5.84
CA ALA A 53 -4.19 -7.31 7.29
C ALA A 53 -2.84 -6.90 7.90
N SER A 54 -1.72 -7.32 7.28
CA SER A 54 -0.38 -6.96 7.75
C SER A 54 -0.11 -5.45 7.63
N CYS A 55 -0.54 -4.81 6.55
CA CYS A 55 -0.41 -3.36 6.38
C CYS A 55 -1.24 -2.59 7.43
N VAL A 56 -2.51 -2.95 7.63
CA VAL A 56 -3.38 -2.32 8.63
C VAL A 56 -2.86 -2.54 10.04
N ALA A 57 -2.31 -3.73 10.33
CA ALA A 57 -1.70 -4.01 11.63
C ALA A 57 -0.51 -3.08 11.94
N ILE A 58 0.28 -2.69 10.92
CA ILE A 58 1.33 -1.69 11.07
C ILE A 58 0.73 -0.32 11.42
N GLY A 59 -0.35 0.11 10.75
CA GLY A 59 -1.05 1.35 11.07
C GLY A 59 -1.55 1.37 12.52
N VAL A 60 -2.20 0.30 12.97
CA VAL A 60 -2.62 0.15 14.39
C VAL A 60 -1.42 0.24 15.32
N ALA A 61 -0.31 -0.43 15.01
CA ALA A 61 0.89 -0.40 15.84
C ALA A 61 1.50 1.01 15.93
N LYS A 62 1.44 1.81 14.87
CA LYS A 62 1.87 3.22 14.88
C LYS A 62 1.00 4.07 15.77
N GLU A 63 -0.32 3.96 15.66
CA GLU A 63 -1.24 4.71 16.54
C GLU A 63 -1.09 4.32 18.02
N VAL A 64 -0.81 3.04 18.32
CA VAL A 64 -0.49 2.60 19.68
C VAL A 64 0.84 3.21 20.16
N TYR A 65 1.85 3.26 19.29
CA TYR A 65 3.13 3.91 19.60
C TYR A 65 2.93 5.42 19.88
N ASP A 66 2.13 6.10 19.06
CA ASP A 66 1.87 7.52 19.20
C ASP A 66 1.06 7.85 20.45
N GLN A 67 0.17 6.95 20.88
CA GLN A 67 -0.49 7.06 22.19
C GLN A 67 0.50 6.97 23.37
N ILE A 68 1.56 6.19 23.25
CA ILE A 68 2.57 6.00 24.31
C ILE A 68 3.53 7.18 24.36
N ASP A 69 4.06 7.60 23.21
CA ASP A 69 5.17 8.55 23.10
C ASP A 69 4.66 10.01 22.99
N TYR A 70 3.54 10.21 22.29
CA TYR A 70 2.98 11.54 22.00
C TYR A 70 1.58 11.79 22.60
N ARG A 71 0.98 10.79 23.28
CA ARG A 71 -0.37 10.83 23.87
C ARG A 71 -1.49 11.14 22.86
N GLY A 72 -1.29 10.79 21.60
CA GLY A 72 -2.27 11.01 20.54
C GLY A 72 -2.55 9.73 19.78
N PHE A 73 -3.68 9.07 20.09
CA PHE A 73 -4.29 8.08 19.20
C PHE A 73 -5.34 8.77 18.34
N SER A 74 -5.30 8.53 17.04
CA SER A 74 -6.19 9.18 16.08
C SER A 74 -6.86 8.15 15.18
N GLY A 75 -8.17 8.00 15.35
CA GLY A 75 -8.97 7.13 14.50
C GLY A 75 -9.00 7.59 13.03
N SER A 76 -8.80 8.89 12.76
CA SER A 76 -8.72 9.40 11.40
C SER A 76 -7.39 9.07 10.72
N ASP A 77 -6.30 8.97 11.48
CA ASP A 77 -5.01 8.46 10.98
C ASP A 77 -5.09 6.98 10.67
N LEU A 78 -5.69 6.21 11.57
CA LEU A 78 -5.92 4.79 11.33
C LEU A 78 -6.80 4.55 10.10
N ALA A 79 -7.82 5.38 9.88
CA ALA A 79 -8.65 5.31 8.69
C ALA A 79 -7.87 5.67 7.41
N ALA A 80 -7.03 6.71 7.45
CA ALA A 80 -6.17 7.08 6.34
C ALA A 80 -5.16 5.97 6.02
N ASP A 81 -4.59 5.33 7.04
CA ASP A 81 -3.72 4.16 6.90
C ASP A 81 -4.44 2.99 6.25
N ALA A 82 -5.64 2.64 6.74
CA ALA A 82 -6.43 1.55 6.17
C ALA A 82 -6.82 1.78 4.70
N LEU A 83 -7.23 3.01 4.35
CA LEU A 83 -7.51 3.40 2.97
C LEU A 83 -6.26 3.33 2.10
N GLY A 84 -5.13 3.83 2.60
CA GLY A 84 -3.84 3.73 1.94
C GLY A 84 -3.48 2.27 1.66
N CYS A 85 -3.50 1.41 2.67
CA CYS A 85 -3.25 -0.02 2.54
C CYS A 85 -4.10 -0.65 1.43
N GLY A 86 -5.41 -0.38 1.41
CA GLY A 86 -6.32 -0.86 0.37
C GLY A 86 -5.91 -0.42 -1.03
N ILE A 87 -5.64 0.88 -1.23
CA ILE A 87 -5.18 1.42 -2.51
C ILE A 87 -3.90 0.74 -2.96
N GLY A 88 -2.93 0.57 -2.04
CA GLY A 88 -1.65 -0.07 -2.31
C GLY A 88 -1.79 -1.52 -2.77
N VAL A 89 -2.52 -2.33 -2.00
CA VAL A 89 -2.74 -3.76 -2.30
C VAL A 89 -3.44 -3.94 -3.64
N ILE A 90 -4.53 -3.20 -3.89
CA ILE A 90 -5.26 -3.22 -5.17
C ILE A 90 -4.36 -2.79 -6.33
N SER A 91 -3.54 -1.77 -6.12
CA SER A 91 -2.61 -1.29 -7.15
C SER A 91 -1.55 -2.35 -7.50
N SER A 92 -1.02 -3.07 -6.50
CA SER A 92 -0.09 -4.18 -6.72
C SER A 92 -0.75 -5.31 -7.50
N GLU A 93 -1.98 -5.68 -7.12
CA GLU A 93 -2.76 -6.73 -7.79
C GLU A 93 -3.03 -6.38 -9.25
N PHE A 94 -3.48 -5.15 -9.48
CA PHE A 94 -3.80 -4.65 -10.81
C PHE A 94 -2.57 -4.58 -11.73
N LEU A 95 -1.41 -4.20 -11.19
CA LEU A 95 -0.14 -4.18 -11.92
C LEU A 95 0.51 -5.56 -12.04
N GLY A 96 -0.02 -6.57 -11.34
CA GLY A 96 0.58 -7.89 -11.26
C GLY A 96 2.01 -7.83 -10.73
N PHE A 97 2.26 -6.96 -9.75
CA PHE A 97 3.57 -6.80 -9.12
C PHE A 97 3.83 -7.97 -8.17
N GLN A 98 4.97 -8.63 -8.35
CA GLN A 98 5.38 -9.76 -7.53
C GLN A 98 6.85 -9.64 -7.17
N LEU A 99 7.13 -9.75 -5.87
CA LEU A 99 8.46 -9.94 -5.32
C LEU A 99 8.69 -11.43 -5.11
N GLY A 100 9.87 -11.88 -5.50
CA GLY A 100 10.30 -13.25 -5.28
C GLY A 100 11.81 -13.32 -5.21
N TYR A 101 12.34 -14.53 -5.17
CA TYR A 101 13.76 -14.77 -5.29
C TYR A 101 14.02 -15.89 -6.29
N LYS A 102 15.16 -15.83 -6.96
CA LYS A 102 15.69 -16.93 -7.77
C LYS A 102 17.03 -17.37 -7.20
N GLU A 103 17.21 -18.67 -7.14
CA GLU A 103 18.47 -19.28 -6.75
C GLU A 103 19.33 -19.48 -8.01
N LEU A 104 20.55 -18.95 -7.99
CA LEU A 104 21.54 -19.06 -9.05
C LEU A 104 22.80 -19.70 -8.46
N GLY A 105 22.83 -21.04 -8.44
CA GLY A 105 23.80 -21.78 -7.63
C GLY A 105 23.56 -21.52 -6.14
N ASP A 106 24.59 -21.12 -5.41
CA ASP A 106 24.49 -20.79 -3.98
C ASP A 106 23.99 -19.35 -3.70
N ALA A 107 23.79 -18.53 -4.74
CA ALA A 107 23.36 -17.14 -4.59
C ALA A 107 21.83 -17.01 -4.66
N LYS A 108 21.23 -16.28 -3.71
CA LYS A 108 19.82 -15.87 -3.76
C LYS A 108 19.70 -14.46 -4.32
N MET A 109 19.07 -14.31 -5.47
CA MET A 109 18.81 -13.01 -6.10
C MET A 109 17.36 -12.62 -5.89
N VAL A 110 17.12 -11.40 -5.40
CA VAL A 110 15.77 -10.81 -5.34
C VAL A 110 15.31 -10.50 -6.77
N THR A 111 14.09 -10.91 -7.10
CA THR A 111 13.48 -10.66 -8.41
C THR A 111 12.18 -9.88 -8.27
N PHE A 112 12.00 -8.92 -9.16
CA PHE A 112 10.81 -8.11 -9.30
C PHE A 112 10.15 -8.47 -10.62
N ASN A 113 8.90 -8.93 -10.59
CA ASN A 113 8.13 -9.26 -11.79
C ASN A 113 6.92 -8.32 -11.91
N LEU A 114 6.66 -7.87 -13.14
CA LEU A 114 5.46 -7.13 -13.50
C LEU A 114 4.76 -7.91 -14.62
N LYS A 115 3.54 -8.39 -14.36
CA LYS A 115 2.71 -9.08 -15.36
C LYS A 115 1.76 -8.08 -16.04
N PHE A 116 2.19 -7.54 -17.18
CA PHE A 116 1.38 -6.60 -17.99
C PHE A 116 0.35 -7.29 -18.89
#